data_AF-A0A6C0ALP3-F1
#
_entry.id   AF-A0A6C0ALP3-F1
#
_cell.length_a   1.000
_cell.length_b   1.000
_cell.length_c   1.000
_cell.angle_alpha   90.00
_cell.angle_beta   90.00
_cell.angle_gamma   90.00
#
_symmetry.space_group_name_H-M   'P 1'
#
loop_
_entity.id
_entity.type
_entity.pdbx_description
1 polymer ?
#
loop_
_entity_poly.entity_id
_entity_poly.type
_entity_poly.pdbx_seq_one_letter_code
_entity_poly.pdbx_strand_id
1 'polypeptide(L)'
;MSEKKAKDLEVEITVEKSSEAKNELFDQCYQLLKLKTNNSEINIANIMNIVKFSMEVVETSKAKGKQQKKLVIELVEQIVRDAPISDDKEKFLLDMISNGVLSHTIDLVIDASKGNLNINTVGKYAKNVGNSCFSACFKK
;
A
#
# COMPACT_ATOMS: atom_id res chain seq x y z
N MET A 1 38.36 -18.63 -19.64
CA MET A 1 36.96 -19.07 -19.73
C MET A 1 36.36 -19.32 -18.33
N SER A 2 36.63 -18.47 -17.31
CA SER A 2 36.27 -18.79 -15.91
C SER A 2 35.59 -17.67 -15.11
N GLU A 3 35.49 -16.43 -15.61
CA GLU A 3 34.89 -15.33 -14.82
C GLU A 3 33.43 -15.01 -15.16
N LYS A 4 32.94 -15.39 -16.35
CA LYS A 4 31.51 -15.20 -16.71
C LYS A 4 30.59 -16.15 -15.94
N LYS A 5 30.96 -17.43 -15.84
CA LYS A 5 30.10 -18.48 -15.27
C LYS A 5 29.85 -18.36 -13.75
N ALA A 6 30.74 -17.68 -13.01
CA ALA A 6 30.58 -17.44 -11.57
C ALA A 6 29.67 -16.23 -11.27
N LYS A 7 29.74 -15.18 -12.10
CA LYS A 7 28.87 -14.00 -11.98
C LYS A 7 27.43 -14.31 -12.35
N ASP A 8 27.22 -15.17 -13.35
CA ASP A 8 25.86 -15.58 -13.75
C ASP A 8 25.16 -16.40 -12.64
N LEU A 9 25.90 -17.23 -11.89
CA LEU A 9 25.38 -18.01 -10.76
C LEU A 9 25.04 -17.14 -9.52
N GLU A 10 25.87 -16.15 -9.18
CA GLU A 10 25.58 -15.24 -8.06
C GLU A 10 24.37 -14.34 -8.34
N VAL A 11 24.16 -14.00 -9.62
CA VAL A 11 22.98 -13.24 -10.08
C VAL A 11 21.71 -14.10 -9.99
N GLU A 12 21.74 -15.39 -10.36
CA GLU A 12 20.58 -16.27 -10.20
C GLU A 12 20.21 -16.49 -8.72
N ILE A 13 21.20 -16.75 -7.85
CA ILE A 13 20.97 -16.99 -6.41
C ILE A 13 20.42 -15.74 -5.70
N THR A 14 20.84 -14.54 -6.11
CA THR A 14 20.30 -13.29 -5.56
C THR A 14 18.90 -12.97 -6.07
N VAL A 15 18.56 -13.38 -7.30
CA VAL A 15 17.22 -13.22 -7.87
C VAL A 15 16.21 -14.17 -7.21
N GLU A 16 16.57 -15.44 -7.02
CA GLU A 16 15.69 -16.42 -6.37
C GLU A 16 15.37 -16.03 -4.93
N LYS A 17 16.38 -15.68 -4.13
CA LYS A 17 16.22 -15.27 -2.73
C LYS A 17 15.41 -13.97 -2.57
N SER A 18 15.50 -13.06 -3.54
CA SER A 18 14.68 -11.85 -3.60
C SER A 18 13.23 -12.14 -3.99
N SER A 19 12.97 -13.19 -4.76
CA SER A 19 11.63 -13.57 -5.19
C SER A 19 10.86 -14.31 -4.08
N GLU A 20 11.53 -15.18 -3.33
CA GLU A 20 10.96 -15.90 -2.18
C GLU A 20 10.54 -14.94 -1.07
N ALA A 21 11.42 -14.01 -0.66
CA ALA A 21 11.10 -13.02 0.36
C ALA A 21 9.96 -12.07 -0.06
N LYS A 22 9.82 -11.79 -1.37
CA LYS A 22 8.69 -11.00 -1.90
C LYS A 22 7.38 -11.79 -1.77
N ASN A 23 7.40 -13.07 -2.10
CA ASN A 23 6.22 -13.94 -2.04
C ASN A 23 5.77 -14.13 -0.59
N GLU A 24 6.67 -14.37 0.36
CA GLU A 24 6.33 -14.47 1.78
C GLU A 24 5.68 -13.20 2.34
N LEU A 25 6.22 -12.03 1.98
CA LEU A 25 5.65 -10.73 2.39
C LEU A 25 4.24 -10.56 1.82
N PHE A 26 4.05 -10.90 0.55
CA PHE A 26 2.75 -10.86 -0.10
C PHE A 26 1.76 -11.77 0.61
N ASP A 27 2.13 -13.03 0.84
CA ASP A 27 1.26 -14.02 1.48
C ASP A 27 0.83 -13.58 2.88
N GLN A 28 1.77 -13.08 3.69
CA GLN A 28 1.46 -12.56 5.03
C GLN A 28 0.46 -11.41 4.98
N CYS A 29 0.68 -10.44 4.09
CA CYS A 29 -0.24 -9.32 3.92
C CYS A 29 -1.59 -9.81 3.39
N TYR A 30 -1.60 -10.79 2.49
CA TYR A 30 -2.82 -11.31 1.91
C TYR A 30 -3.69 -12.03 2.94
N GLN A 31 -3.10 -12.84 3.81
CA GLN A 31 -3.83 -13.47 4.91
C GLN A 31 -4.41 -12.44 5.88
N LEU A 32 -3.63 -11.41 6.26
CA LEU A 32 -4.12 -10.34 7.13
C LEU A 32 -5.26 -9.54 6.48
N LEU A 33 -5.19 -9.31 5.17
CA LEU A 33 -6.26 -8.67 4.41
C LEU A 33 -7.53 -9.52 4.44
N LYS A 34 -7.44 -10.83 4.16
CA LYS A 34 -8.59 -11.75 4.22
C LYS A 34 -9.26 -11.70 5.60
N LEU A 35 -8.47 -11.74 6.67
CA LEU A 35 -8.96 -11.61 8.05
C LEU A 35 -9.64 -10.26 8.31
N LYS A 36 -9.10 -9.14 7.80
CA LYS A 36 -9.75 -7.82 7.92
C LYS A 36 -11.05 -7.73 7.13
N THR A 37 -11.13 -8.41 5.99
CA THR A 37 -12.33 -8.38 5.14
C THR A 37 -13.44 -9.29 5.65
N ASN A 38 -13.18 -10.26 6.55
CA ASN A 38 -14.19 -11.00 7.34
C ASN A 38 -15.50 -11.34 6.58
N ASN A 39 -15.39 -12.04 5.46
CA ASN A 39 -16.54 -12.43 4.61
C ASN A 39 -17.38 -11.26 4.04
N SER A 40 -16.84 -10.05 4.01
CA SER A 40 -17.46 -8.95 3.27
C SER A 40 -17.50 -9.33 1.79
N GLU A 41 -18.69 -9.32 1.19
CA GLU A 41 -18.86 -9.50 -0.24
C GLU A 41 -18.05 -8.44 -0.98
N ILE A 42 -17.09 -8.83 -1.81
CA ILE A 42 -16.34 -7.87 -2.63
C ILE A 42 -17.24 -7.35 -3.74
N ASN A 43 -17.40 -6.02 -3.84
CA ASN A 43 -18.21 -5.40 -4.88
C ASN A 43 -17.76 -3.96 -5.18
N ILE A 44 -18.38 -3.37 -6.20
CA ILE A 44 -18.07 -2.01 -6.67
C ILE A 44 -18.26 -0.96 -5.58
N ALA A 45 -19.27 -1.14 -4.72
CA ALA A 45 -19.57 -0.16 -3.68
C ALA A 45 -18.54 -0.15 -2.54
N ASN A 46 -17.82 -1.26 -2.32
CA ASN A 46 -16.88 -1.38 -1.20
C ASN A 46 -15.41 -1.51 -1.61
N ILE A 47 -15.07 -1.49 -2.89
CA ILE A 47 -13.67 -1.60 -3.36
C ILE A 47 -12.74 -0.60 -2.68
N MET A 48 -13.20 0.62 -2.40
CA MET A 48 -12.41 1.63 -1.70
C MET A 48 -12.10 1.26 -0.24
N ASN A 49 -13.00 0.53 0.42
CA ASN A 49 -12.72 -0.03 1.74
C ASN A 49 -11.66 -1.13 1.66
N ILE A 50 -11.67 -1.94 0.61
CA ILE A 50 -10.64 -2.96 0.38
C ILE A 50 -9.27 -2.32 0.15
N VAL A 51 -9.21 -1.23 -0.63
CA VAL A 51 -7.98 -0.43 -0.80
C VAL A 51 -7.50 0.10 0.54
N LYS A 52 -8.39 0.67 1.35
CA LYS A 52 -8.06 1.16 2.71
C LYS A 52 -7.48 0.04 3.58
N PHE A 53 -8.14 -1.11 3.67
CA PHE A 53 -7.64 -2.23 4.46
C PHE A 53 -6.30 -2.77 3.94
N SER A 54 -6.12 -2.82 2.63
CA SER A 54 -4.86 -3.21 2.01
C SER A 54 -3.73 -2.24 2.37
N MET A 55 -3.99 -0.92 2.34
CA MET A 55 -3.05 0.10 2.79
C MET A 55 -2.69 -0.05 4.26
N GLU A 56 -3.67 -0.28 5.14
CA GLU A 56 -3.43 -0.50 6.58
C GLU A 56 -2.55 -1.73 6.84
N VAL A 57 -2.80 -2.84 6.12
CA VAL A 57 -1.99 -4.06 6.24
C VAL A 57 -0.58 -3.84 5.72
N VAL A 58 -0.42 -3.21 4.56
CA VAL A 58 0.92 -2.98 4.00
C VAL A 58 1.70 -1.95 4.82
N GLU A 59 1.04 -0.99 5.47
CA GLU A 59 1.71 -0.02 6.35
C GLU A 59 2.43 -0.68 7.53
N THR A 60 1.90 -1.79 8.07
CA THR A 60 2.56 -2.54 9.15
C THR A 60 3.70 -3.44 8.65
N SER A 61 3.83 -3.61 7.33
CA SER A 61 4.89 -4.37 6.69
C SER A 61 6.18 -3.56 6.51
N LYS A 62 7.24 -4.23 6.02
CA LYS A 62 8.51 -3.59 5.66
C LYS A 62 8.45 -2.81 4.34
N ALA A 63 7.41 -2.97 3.52
CA ALA A 63 7.29 -2.28 2.24
C ALA A 63 6.95 -0.80 2.43
N LYS A 64 7.72 0.10 1.80
CA LYS A 64 7.52 1.55 1.86
C LYS A 64 7.61 2.19 0.47
N GLY A 65 7.00 3.37 0.32
CA GLY A 65 7.07 4.16 -0.92
C GLY A 65 6.49 3.42 -2.13
N LYS A 66 7.27 3.32 -3.23
CA LYS A 66 6.82 2.66 -4.47
C LYS A 66 6.46 1.18 -4.25
N GLN A 67 7.18 0.48 -3.36
CA GLN A 67 6.92 -0.92 -3.07
C GLN A 67 5.59 -1.12 -2.35
N GLN A 68 5.27 -0.22 -1.42
CA GLN A 68 3.98 -0.21 -0.71
C GLN A 68 2.82 -0.08 -1.69
N LYS A 69 2.87 0.91 -2.58
CA LYS A 69 1.85 1.09 -3.63
C LYS A 69 1.68 -0.17 -4.48
N LYS A 70 2.79 -0.73 -4.97
CA LYS A 70 2.77 -1.93 -5.81
C LYS A 70 2.13 -3.11 -5.07
N LEU A 71 2.52 -3.34 -3.82
CA LEU A 71 1.99 -4.43 -3.02
C LEU A 71 0.49 -4.28 -2.75
N VAL A 72 0.02 -3.05 -2.49
CA VAL A 72 -1.41 -2.77 -2.31
C VAL A 72 -2.20 -3.07 -3.57
N ILE A 73 -1.70 -2.69 -4.75
CA ILE A 73 -2.34 -3.01 -6.03
C ILE A 73 -2.41 -4.52 -6.25
N GLU A 74 -1.29 -5.23 -6.04
CA GLU A 74 -1.22 -6.69 -6.18
C GLU A 74 -2.23 -7.39 -5.23
N LEU A 75 -2.36 -6.92 -3.98
CA LEU A 75 -3.31 -7.48 -3.00
C LEU A 75 -4.77 -7.23 -3.39
N VAL A 76 -5.10 -6.01 -3.83
CA VAL A 76 -6.46 -5.65 -4.26
C VAL A 76 -6.84 -6.38 -5.55
N GLU A 77 -5.90 -6.60 -6.45
CA GLU A 77 -6.15 -7.42 -7.64
C GLU A 77 -6.44 -8.88 -7.25
N GLN A 78 -5.61 -9.47 -6.39
CA GLN A 78 -5.78 -10.86 -5.97
C GLN A 78 -7.10 -11.09 -5.24
N ILE A 79 -7.50 -10.20 -4.34
CA ILE A 79 -8.77 -10.36 -3.60
C ILE A 79 -9.99 -10.22 -4.50
N VAL A 80 -9.91 -9.43 -5.57
CA VAL A 80 -10.98 -9.33 -6.58
C VAL A 80 -11.10 -10.62 -7.38
N ARG A 81 -9.97 -11.21 -7.80
CA ARG A 81 -9.92 -12.49 -8.52
C ARG A 81 -10.39 -13.68 -7.69
N ASP A 82 -10.09 -13.67 -6.39
CA ASP A 82 -10.50 -14.74 -5.47
C ASP A 82 -11.97 -14.62 -5.04
N ALA A 83 -12.63 -13.48 -5.29
CA ALA A 83 -13.99 -13.23 -4.84
C ALA A 83 -15.04 -13.92 -5.72
N PRO A 84 -16.15 -14.43 -5.15
CA PRO A 84 -17.24 -15.03 -5.92
C PRO A 84 -18.14 -13.95 -6.55
N ILE A 85 -17.63 -13.24 -7.54
CA ILE A 85 -18.33 -12.18 -8.29
C ILE A 85 -18.56 -12.58 -9.75
N SER A 86 -19.57 -12.01 -10.38
CA SER A 86 -19.84 -12.25 -11.80
C SER A 86 -18.76 -11.63 -12.69
N ASP A 87 -18.42 -12.29 -13.79
CA ASP A 87 -17.37 -11.90 -14.76
C ASP A 87 -17.43 -10.41 -15.16
N ASP A 88 -18.61 -9.85 -15.44
CA ASP A 88 -18.75 -8.43 -15.82
C ASP A 88 -18.35 -7.46 -14.69
N LYS A 89 -18.70 -7.80 -13.44
CA LYS A 89 -18.34 -7.00 -12.26
C LYS A 89 -16.87 -7.16 -11.90
N GLU A 90 -16.34 -8.39 -12.01
CA GLU A 90 -14.91 -8.65 -11.85
C GLU A 90 -14.10 -7.84 -12.85
N LYS A 91 -14.45 -7.94 -14.14
CA LYS A 91 -13.78 -7.20 -15.20
C LYS A 91 -13.81 -5.70 -14.96
N PHE A 92 -14.97 -5.14 -14.58
CA PHE A 92 -15.06 -3.71 -14.26
C PHE A 92 -14.11 -3.29 -13.13
N LEU A 93 -14.02 -4.08 -12.05
CA LEU A 93 -13.10 -3.82 -10.94
C LEU A 93 -11.64 -3.93 -11.36
N LEU A 94 -11.30 -4.95 -12.14
CA LEU A 94 -9.96 -5.14 -12.69
C LEU A 94 -9.59 -4.01 -13.66
N ASP A 95 -10.54 -3.53 -14.47
CA ASP A 95 -10.34 -2.39 -15.36
C ASP A 95 -10.10 -1.09 -14.58
N MET A 96 -10.74 -0.88 -13.43
CA MET A 96 -10.42 0.25 -12.55
C MET A 96 -8.99 0.18 -12.00
N ILE A 97 -8.51 -1.03 -11.69
CA ILE A 97 -7.13 -1.26 -11.23
C ILE A 97 -6.14 -0.98 -12.35
N SER A 98 -6.34 -1.58 -13.53
CA SER A 98 -5.42 -1.52 -14.67
C SER A 98 -5.35 -0.13 -15.30
N ASN A 99 -6.47 0.59 -15.35
CA ASN A 99 -6.53 1.98 -15.83
C ASN A 99 -5.98 3.00 -14.81
N GLY A 100 -5.51 2.55 -13.65
CA GLY A 100 -4.82 3.39 -12.69
C GLY A 100 -5.72 4.24 -11.78
N VAL A 101 -7.04 4.05 -11.79
CA VAL A 101 -7.98 4.79 -10.93
C VAL A 101 -7.65 4.55 -9.45
N LEU A 102 -7.46 3.28 -9.06
CA LEU A 102 -7.08 2.95 -7.68
C LEU A 102 -5.63 3.37 -7.38
N SER A 103 -4.74 3.27 -8.37
CA SER A 103 -3.34 3.69 -8.26
C SER A 103 -3.20 5.16 -7.84
N HIS A 104 -3.97 6.07 -8.46
CA HIS A 104 -3.97 7.49 -8.08
C HIS A 104 -4.55 7.74 -6.69
N THR A 105 -5.56 6.97 -6.29
CA THR A 105 -6.15 7.12 -4.96
C THR A 105 -5.22 6.59 -3.87
N ILE A 106 -4.46 5.53 -4.15
CA ILE A 106 -3.41 5.03 -3.25
C ILE A 106 -2.32 6.10 -3.06
N ASP A 107 -1.89 6.76 -4.14
CA ASP A 107 -0.94 7.88 -4.03
C ASP A 107 -1.50 9.01 -3.14
N LEU A 108 -2.77 9.38 -3.34
CA LEU A 108 -3.45 10.39 -2.52
C LEU A 108 -3.44 10.00 -1.03
N VAL A 109 -3.70 8.74 -0.70
CA VAL A 109 -3.70 8.24 0.69
C VAL A 109 -2.30 8.26 1.28
N ILE A 110 -1.27 7.89 0.50
CA ILE A 110 0.14 7.96 0.91
C ILE A 110 0.56 9.42 1.16
N ASP A 111 0.14 10.34 0.29
CA ASP A 111 0.44 11.75 0.47
C ASP A 111 -0.33 12.34 1.66
N ALA A 112 -1.56 11.90 1.90
CA ALA A 112 -2.33 12.26 3.09
C ALA A 112 -1.63 11.83 4.37
N SER A 113 -1.18 10.57 4.44
CA SER A 113 -0.55 10.01 5.64
C SER A 113 0.79 10.68 5.97
N LYS A 114 1.48 11.21 4.94
CA LYS A 114 2.72 11.97 5.10
C LYS A 114 2.52 13.47 5.36
N GLY A 115 1.28 13.97 5.32
CA GLY A 115 0.99 15.39 5.46
C GLY A 115 1.36 16.22 4.22
N ASN A 116 1.51 15.59 3.05
CA ASN A 116 1.85 16.24 1.78
C ASN A 116 0.63 16.90 1.11
N LEU A 117 -0.58 16.67 1.62
CA LEU A 117 -1.79 17.24 1.03
C LEU A 117 -1.99 18.69 1.45
N ASN A 118 -1.85 19.58 0.48
CA ASN A 118 -2.15 21.00 0.66
C ASN A 118 -3.63 21.31 0.36
N ILE A 119 -4.55 20.61 1.03
CA ILE A 119 -5.99 20.82 0.82
C ILE A 119 -6.44 22.18 1.34
N ASN A 120 -5.73 22.73 2.35
CA ASN A 120 -5.72 24.14 2.75
C ASN A 120 -4.55 24.38 3.72
N THR A 121 -3.46 25.00 3.28
CA THR A 121 -2.35 25.41 4.17
C THR A 121 -2.93 26.21 5.34
N VAL A 122 -2.60 25.81 6.56
CA VAL A 122 -3.06 26.37 7.83
C VAL A 122 -2.62 27.85 7.98
N GLY A 123 -3.26 28.77 7.25
CA GLY A 123 -2.91 30.19 7.27
C GLY A 123 -3.12 30.89 8.62
N LYS A 124 -3.58 30.22 9.70
CA LYS A 124 -4.01 30.90 10.94
C LYS A 124 -3.63 30.28 12.29
N TYR A 125 -3.24 29.01 12.42
CA TYR A 125 -3.12 28.38 13.76
C TYR A 125 -1.71 27.95 14.21
N ALA A 126 -0.71 27.89 13.33
CA ALA A 126 0.67 27.64 13.74
C ALA A 126 1.31 28.82 14.51
N LYS A 127 0.80 30.05 14.33
CA LYS A 127 1.37 31.25 14.97
C LYS A 127 1.18 31.32 16.50
N ASN A 128 0.27 30.53 17.07
CA ASN A 128 -0.06 30.64 18.51
C ASN A 128 0.38 29.45 19.37
N VAL A 129 0.83 28.34 18.78
CA VAL A 129 1.24 27.15 19.55
C VAL A 129 2.69 27.25 20.05
N GLY A 130 3.54 28.04 19.37
CA GLY A 130 4.92 28.29 19.79
C GLY A 130 5.06 29.09 21.08
N ASN A 131 4.10 29.95 21.40
CA ASN A 131 4.19 30.84 22.56
C ASN A 131 3.68 30.22 23.87
N SER A 132 2.91 29.13 23.83
CA SER A 132 2.35 28.50 25.03
C SER A 132 3.14 27.27 25.50
N CYS A 133 3.63 26.43 24.58
CA CYS A 133 4.36 25.22 24.97
C CYS A 133 5.84 25.49 25.31
N PHE A 134 6.48 26.48 24.68
CA PHE A 134 7.89 26.81 24.97
C PHE A 134 8.03 27.68 26.23
N SER A 135 7.07 28.55 26.51
CA SER A 135 7.08 29.43 27.71
C SER A 135 6.79 28.70 29.02
N ALA A 136 6.12 27.54 28.96
CA ALA A 136 5.89 26.67 30.12
C ALA A 136 7.13 25.81 30.47
N CYS A 137 8.00 25.51 29.51
CA CYS A 137 9.21 24.71 29.73
C CYS A 137 10.49 25.52 30.03
N PHE A 138 10.49 26.85 29.79
CA PHE A 138 11.65 27.73 30.07
C PHE A 138 11.46 28.70 31.25
N LYS A 139 10.35 28.61 32.00
CA LYS A 139 10.26 29.27 33.31
C LYS A 139 10.93 28.40 34.37
N LYS A 140 12.24 28.57 34.52
CA LYS A 140 12.99 28.19 35.71
C LYS A 140 13.80 29.38 36.18
#